data_AF-A0A943FN64-F1
#
_entry.id   AF-A0A943FN64-F1
#
_cell.length_a   1.000
_cell.length_b   1.000
_cell.length_c   1.000
_cell.angle_alpha   90.00
_cell.angle_beta   90.00
_cell.angle_gamma   90.00
#
_symmetry.space_group_name_H-M   'P 1'
#
loop_
_entity.id
_entity.type
_entity.pdbx_description
1 polymer ?
#
loop_
_entity_poly.entity_id
_entity_poly.type
_entity_poly.pdbx_seq_one_letter_code
_entity_poly.pdbx_strand_id
1 'polypeptide(L)'
;MHKLKNQQGATLMMALLLLLAASMVSAVILTAATSSARRLENDRAARQAYLTVSSAARLLRDDILNASFVQETVKTTYTNDTSTETSRETTSPTGFTAAWLKAGKAAVDRDSGKSFTDTITLSVDGLDDVSAVFTMAPNYDITIVLHLADGGDSDCRLVLTLRENKADPTVSTVSGGSLWVRDVTTTTTTISWSPDNATIEKEAVVSKS
;
A
#
# COMPACT_ATOMS: atom_id res chain seq x y z
N MET A 1 -12.57 -54.40 -70.81
CA MET A 1 -13.27 -54.29 -69.50
C MET A 1 -12.25 -54.46 -68.39
N HIS A 2 -11.70 -53.37 -67.85
CA HIS A 2 -10.74 -53.44 -66.73
C HIS A 2 -11.50 -53.55 -65.40
N LYS A 3 -11.26 -54.65 -64.68
CA LYS A 3 -11.81 -54.93 -63.34
C LYS A 3 -11.16 -53.99 -62.31
N LEU A 4 -11.89 -52.99 -61.86
CA LEU A 4 -11.63 -52.31 -60.59
C LEU A 4 -12.14 -53.22 -59.47
N LYS A 5 -11.29 -54.13 -58.96
CA LYS A 5 -11.63 -54.95 -57.79
C LYS A 5 -10.64 -54.69 -56.67
N ASN A 6 -11.20 -54.26 -55.54
CA ASN A 6 -10.73 -54.56 -54.19
C ASN A 6 -9.58 -53.72 -53.60
N GLN A 7 -9.80 -52.40 -53.45
CA GLN A 7 -9.03 -51.56 -52.50
C GLN A 7 -9.89 -50.78 -51.49
N GLN A 8 -11.23 -50.92 -51.55
CA GLN A 8 -12.17 -50.11 -50.74
C GLN A 8 -12.01 -50.28 -49.22
N GLY A 9 -11.58 -51.45 -48.73
CA GLY A 9 -11.34 -51.65 -47.28
C GLY A 9 -10.08 -50.96 -46.78
N ALA A 10 -9.01 -50.96 -47.58
CA ALA A 10 -7.74 -50.32 -47.22
C ALA A 10 -7.82 -48.79 -47.31
N THR A 11 -8.54 -48.25 -48.31
CA THR A 11 -8.78 -46.80 -48.42
C THR A 11 -9.74 -46.28 -47.36
N LEU A 12 -10.75 -47.05 -46.95
CA LEU A 12 -11.65 -46.65 -45.86
C LEU A 12 -10.94 -46.68 -44.49
N MET A 13 -10.06 -47.64 -44.26
CA MET A 13 -9.20 -47.68 -43.07
C MET A 13 -8.19 -46.54 -43.04
N MET A 14 -7.53 -46.24 -44.18
CA MET A 14 -6.65 -45.08 -44.31
C MET A 14 -7.41 -43.76 -44.07
N ALA A 15 -8.63 -43.64 -44.60
CA ALA A 15 -9.47 -42.46 -44.38
C ALA A 15 -9.83 -42.29 -42.89
N LEU A 16 -10.20 -43.37 -42.18
CA LEU A 16 -10.47 -43.35 -40.75
C LEU A 16 -9.24 -42.98 -39.90
N LEU A 17 -8.06 -43.52 -40.24
CA LEU A 17 -6.81 -43.19 -39.57
C LEU A 17 -6.44 -41.71 -39.76
N LEU A 18 -6.62 -41.17 -40.97
CA LEU A 18 -6.41 -39.75 -41.26
C LEU A 18 -7.40 -38.87 -40.49
N LEU A 19 -8.67 -39.28 -40.40
CA LEU A 19 -9.70 -38.55 -39.66
C LEU A 19 -9.43 -38.56 -38.15
N LEU A 20 -8.92 -39.67 -37.61
CA LEU A 20 -8.49 -39.79 -36.21
C LEU A 20 -7.24 -38.95 -35.92
N ALA A 21 -6.25 -38.96 -36.82
CA ALA A 21 -5.07 -38.12 -36.68
C ALA A 21 -5.45 -36.63 -36.74
N ALA A 22 -6.34 -36.25 -37.65
CA ALA A 22 -6.83 -34.88 -37.79
C ALA A 22 -7.62 -34.41 -36.54
N SER A 23 -8.41 -35.28 -35.91
CA SER A 23 -9.16 -34.94 -34.70
C SER A 23 -8.24 -34.75 -33.49
N MET A 24 -7.20 -35.58 -33.34
CA MET A 24 -6.20 -35.44 -32.27
C MET A 24 -5.42 -34.13 -32.41
N VAL A 25 -4.96 -33.80 -33.62
CA VAL A 25 -4.26 -32.54 -33.90
C VAL A 25 -5.17 -31.33 -33.63
N SER A 26 -6.44 -31.40 -34.02
CA SER A 26 -7.41 -30.32 -33.75
C SER A 26 -7.64 -30.11 -32.25
N ALA A 27 -7.75 -31.18 -31.45
CA ALA A 27 -7.91 -31.09 -30.00
C ALA A 27 -6.68 -30.47 -29.31
N VAL A 28 -5.47 -30.80 -29.77
CA VAL A 28 -4.22 -30.21 -29.24
C VAL A 28 -4.13 -28.72 -29.58
N ILE A 29 -4.43 -28.32 -30.82
CA ILE A 29 -4.43 -26.91 -31.24
C ILE A 29 -5.46 -26.11 -30.45
N LEU A 30 -6.67 -26.65 -30.27
CA LEU A 30 -7.71 -26.01 -29.48
C LEU A 30 -7.27 -25.84 -28.02
N THR A 31 -6.71 -26.88 -27.41
CA THR A 31 -6.21 -26.83 -26.03
C THR A 31 -5.07 -25.82 -25.87
N ALA A 32 -4.14 -25.77 -26.83
CA ALA A 32 -3.05 -24.80 -26.85
C ALA A 32 -3.57 -23.36 -27.00
N ALA A 33 -4.52 -23.13 -27.91
CA ALA A 33 -5.18 -21.84 -28.10
C ALA A 33 -5.97 -21.40 -26.86
N THR A 34 -6.76 -22.28 -26.25
CA THR A 34 -7.49 -22.01 -25.01
C THR A 34 -6.53 -21.75 -23.85
N SER A 35 -5.43 -22.50 -23.73
CA SER A 35 -4.42 -22.26 -22.71
C SER A 35 -3.75 -20.90 -22.86
N SER A 36 -3.46 -20.50 -24.11
CA SER A 36 -2.87 -19.19 -24.43
C SER A 36 -3.85 -18.06 -24.16
N ALA A 37 -5.14 -18.25 -24.50
CA ALA A 37 -6.21 -17.30 -24.21
C ALA A 37 -6.41 -17.12 -22.70
N ARG A 38 -6.47 -18.21 -21.93
CA ARG A 38 -6.55 -18.13 -20.45
C ARG A 38 -5.33 -17.45 -19.85
N ARG A 39 -4.13 -17.72 -20.36
CA ARG A 39 -2.89 -17.03 -19.94
C ARG A 39 -2.97 -15.53 -20.19
N LEU A 40 -3.51 -15.12 -21.34
CA LEU A 40 -3.68 -13.72 -21.69
C LEU A 40 -4.73 -13.02 -20.81
N GLU A 41 -5.83 -13.69 -20.51
CA GLU A 41 -6.87 -13.18 -19.60
C GLU A 41 -6.33 -13.05 -18.17
N ASN A 42 -5.62 -14.05 -17.65
CA ASN A 42 -4.99 -13.98 -16.33
C ASN A 42 -3.91 -12.88 -16.27
N ASP A 43 -3.07 -12.75 -17.30
CA ASP A 43 -2.08 -11.66 -17.39
C ASP A 43 -2.76 -10.29 -17.39
N ARG A 44 -3.95 -10.16 -18.02
CA ARG A 44 -4.71 -8.93 -18.03
C ARG A 44 -5.33 -8.62 -16.66
N ALA A 45 -5.94 -9.62 -16.02
CA ALA A 45 -6.53 -9.48 -14.68
C ALA A 45 -5.45 -9.10 -13.65
N ALA A 46 -4.31 -9.79 -13.65
CA ALA A 46 -3.18 -9.47 -12.77
C ALA A 46 -2.61 -8.07 -13.00
N ARG A 47 -2.56 -7.60 -14.26
CA ARG A 47 -2.15 -6.22 -14.56
C ARG A 47 -3.15 -5.19 -14.05
N GLN A 48 -4.45 -5.44 -14.21
CA GLN A 48 -5.50 -4.56 -13.71
C GLN A 48 -5.46 -4.46 -12.18
N ALA A 49 -5.36 -5.60 -11.49
CA ALA A 49 -5.16 -5.67 -10.04
C ALA A 49 -3.96 -4.83 -9.58
N TYR A 50 -2.79 -5.03 -10.21
CA TYR A 50 -1.60 -4.24 -9.90
C TYR A 50 -1.81 -2.73 -10.11
N LEU A 51 -2.45 -2.31 -11.20
CA LEU A 51 -2.71 -0.91 -11.49
C LEU A 51 -3.67 -0.28 -10.47
N THR A 52 -4.72 -1.00 -10.06
CA THR A 52 -5.68 -0.55 -9.05
C THR A 52 -4.97 -0.38 -7.70
N VAL A 53 -4.28 -1.41 -7.22
CA VAL A 53 -3.58 -1.38 -5.92
C VAL A 53 -2.44 -0.35 -5.93
N SER A 54 -1.67 -0.24 -7.02
CA SER A 54 -0.60 0.76 -7.12
C SER A 54 -1.12 2.19 -7.22
N SER A 55 -2.29 2.41 -7.84
CA SER A 55 -2.94 3.73 -7.86
C SER A 55 -3.43 4.11 -6.47
N ALA A 56 -4.08 3.18 -5.76
CA ALA A 56 -4.44 3.37 -4.35
C ALA A 56 -3.21 3.69 -3.49
N ALA A 57 -2.12 2.92 -3.62
CA ALA A 57 -0.89 3.15 -2.87
C ALA A 57 -0.28 4.53 -3.14
N ARG A 58 -0.30 5.00 -4.39
CA ARG A 58 0.18 6.36 -4.74
C ARG A 58 -0.71 7.44 -4.14
N LEU A 59 -2.03 7.26 -4.18
CA LEU A 59 -2.97 8.19 -3.53
C LEU A 59 -2.73 8.28 -2.02
N LEU A 60 -2.55 7.13 -1.34
CA LEU A 60 -2.19 7.08 0.09
C LEU A 60 -0.87 7.82 0.36
N ARG A 61 0.15 7.50 -0.43
CA ARG A 61 1.48 8.10 -0.30
C ARG A 61 1.39 9.61 -0.44
N ASP A 62 0.75 10.10 -1.50
CA ASP A 62 0.73 11.52 -1.81
C ASP A 62 -0.08 12.33 -0.76
N ASP A 63 -1.17 11.77 -0.21
CA ASP A 63 -1.91 12.40 0.90
C ASP A 63 -1.07 12.47 2.18
N ILE A 64 -0.35 11.40 2.53
CA ILE A 64 0.51 11.35 3.73
C ILE A 64 1.73 12.26 3.59
N LEU A 65 2.35 12.33 2.40
CA LEU A 65 3.49 13.22 2.15
C LEU A 65 3.11 14.70 2.24
N ASN A 66 1.85 15.04 2.01
CA ASN A 66 1.32 16.39 2.21
C ASN A 66 0.84 16.64 3.65
N ALA A 67 0.85 15.64 4.52
CA ALA A 67 0.42 15.74 5.90
C ALA A 67 1.59 16.07 6.84
N SER A 68 1.29 16.83 7.90
CA SER A 68 2.22 17.03 9.02
C SER A 68 1.48 17.31 10.31
N PHE A 69 2.13 17.01 11.43
CA PHE A 69 1.78 17.50 12.75
C PHE A 69 2.78 18.57 13.16
N VAL A 70 2.31 19.71 13.61
CA VAL A 70 3.17 20.74 14.22
C VAL A 70 2.68 20.99 15.64
N GLN A 71 3.55 20.76 16.61
CA GLN A 71 3.29 20.97 18.02
C GLN A 71 4.20 22.06 18.55
N GLU A 72 3.60 23.07 19.17
CA GLU A 72 4.30 24.12 19.89
C GLU A 72 4.18 23.85 21.39
N THR A 73 5.31 23.80 22.09
CA THR A 73 5.38 23.66 23.54
C THR A 73 6.06 24.88 24.13
N VAL A 74 5.33 25.60 24.98
CA VAL A 74 5.81 26.79 25.68
C VAL A 74 6.11 26.41 27.12
N LYS A 75 7.39 26.53 27.49
CA LYS A 75 7.89 26.36 28.85
C LYS A 75 8.17 27.72 29.46
N THR A 76 7.45 28.08 30.52
CA THR A 76 7.73 29.28 31.30
C THR A 76 8.49 28.88 32.55
N THR A 77 9.71 29.41 32.70
CA THR A 77 10.55 29.22 33.88
C THR A 77 10.52 30.48 34.73
N TYR A 78 10.24 30.32 36.02
CA TYR A 78 10.09 31.41 36.98
C TYR A 78 11.40 31.66 37.74
N THR A 79 11.51 32.82 38.40
CA THR A 79 12.71 33.22 39.14
C THR A 79 12.98 32.36 40.38
N ASN A 80 11.98 31.64 40.87
CA ASN A 80 12.07 30.62 41.91
C ASN A 80 12.42 29.21 41.38
N ASP A 81 12.84 29.11 40.12
CA ASP A 81 13.24 27.88 39.42
C ASP A 81 12.12 26.84 39.21
N THR A 82 10.86 27.20 39.47
CA THR A 82 9.71 26.40 39.01
C THR A 82 9.44 26.63 37.52
N SER A 83 8.79 25.66 36.86
CA SER A 83 8.35 25.81 35.47
C SER A 83 6.94 25.30 35.22
N THR A 84 6.24 25.95 34.30
CA THR A 84 4.98 25.46 33.70
C THR A 84 5.19 25.18 32.22
N GLU A 85 4.53 24.16 31.71
CA GLU A 85 4.57 23.79 30.29
C GLU A 85 3.16 23.71 29.73
N THR A 86 2.97 24.22 28.52
CA THR A 86 1.72 24.11 27.78
C THR A 86 2.04 23.73 26.35
N SER A 87 1.39 22.69 25.84
CA SER A 87 1.54 22.23 24.46
C SER A 87 0.25 22.46 23.68
N ARG A 88 0.40 22.86 22.42
CA ARG A 88 -0.70 23.01 21.48
C ARG A 88 -0.30 22.48 20.12
N GLU A 89 -1.19 21.71 19.50
CA GLU A 89 -1.07 21.37 18.09
C GLU A 89 -1.52 22.58 17.25
N THR A 90 -0.60 23.12 16.44
CA THR A 90 -0.84 24.28 15.57
C THR A 90 -1.18 23.86 14.15
N THR A 91 -0.72 22.67 13.73
CA THR A 91 -1.05 22.06 12.44
C THR A 91 -1.39 20.60 12.64
N SER A 92 -2.48 20.15 12.01
CA SER A 92 -2.93 18.77 12.02
C SER A 92 -3.12 18.28 10.57
N PRO A 93 -2.93 16.98 10.29
CA PRO A 93 -3.26 16.41 9.00
C PRO A 93 -4.71 16.63 8.59
N THR A 94 -4.89 16.85 7.30
CA THR A 94 -6.18 16.89 6.60
C THR A 94 -6.12 15.93 5.42
N GLY A 95 -7.22 15.79 4.67
CA GLY A 95 -7.32 14.78 3.63
C GLY A 95 -7.90 13.47 4.16
N PHE A 96 -7.78 12.42 3.36
CA PHE A 96 -8.53 11.20 3.59
C PHE A 96 -7.79 10.24 4.55
N THR A 97 -6.46 10.34 4.69
CA THR A 97 -5.68 9.59 5.68
C THR A 97 -5.65 10.25 7.06
N ALA A 98 -6.19 11.46 7.19
CA ALA A 98 -6.11 12.27 8.41
C ALA A 98 -6.64 11.57 9.66
N ALA A 99 -7.70 10.76 9.53
CA ALA A 99 -8.25 10.00 10.65
C ALA A 99 -7.24 8.96 11.18
N TRP A 100 -6.57 8.22 10.28
CA TRP A 100 -5.57 7.21 10.67
C TRP A 100 -4.33 7.85 11.25
N LEU A 101 -3.87 8.97 10.67
CA LEU A 101 -2.71 9.68 11.19
C LEU A 101 -2.96 10.19 12.60
N LYS A 102 -4.13 10.78 12.86
CA LYS A 102 -4.52 11.29 14.19
C LYS A 102 -4.70 10.16 15.20
N ALA A 103 -5.38 9.09 14.82
CA ALA A 103 -5.54 7.92 15.68
C ALA A 103 -4.21 7.24 15.99
N GLY A 104 -3.36 7.07 14.98
CA GLY A 104 -2.02 6.52 15.08
C GLY A 104 -1.13 7.33 16.01
N LYS A 105 -1.03 8.66 15.79
CA LYS A 105 -0.26 9.54 16.66
C LYS A 105 -0.74 9.48 18.11
N ALA A 106 -2.05 9.61 18.33
CA ALA A 106 -2.62 9.58 19.69
C ALA A 106 -2.38 8.23 20.40
N ALA A 107 -2.39 7.12 19.66
CA ALA A 107 -2.08 5.80 20.21
C ALA A 107 -0.59 5.65 20.52
N VAL A 108 0.30 6.04 19.59
CA VAL A 108 1.75 5.99 19.77
C VAL A 108 2.21 6.85 20.95
N ASP A 109 1.68 8.08 21.06
CA ASP A 109 1.96 8.99 22.18
C ASP A 109 1.54 8.40 23.52
N ARG A 110 0.33 7.83 23.58
CA ARG A 110 -0.24 7.27 24.81
C ARG A 110 0.52 6.01 25.26
N ASP A 111 0.79 5.11 24.32
CA ASP A 111 1.25 3.76 24.63
C ASP A 111 2.78 3.62 24.59
N SER A 112 3.50 4.71 24.32
CA SER A 112 4.96 4.88 24.46
C SER A 112 5.74 3.59 24.19
N GLY A 113 5.67 3.11 22.94
CA GLY A 113 6.39 1.92 22.49
C GLY A 113 5.56 0.87 21.75
N LYS A 114 4.25 1.07 21.60
CA LYS A 114 3.39 0.18 20.79
C LYS A 114 3.08 0.78 19.42
N SER A 115 3.09 -0.07 18.40
CA SER A 115 2.57 0.29 17.08
C SER A 115 1.04 0.34 17.11
N PHE A 116 0.48 1.26 16.35
CA PHE A 116 -0.95 1.31 16.05
C PHE A 116 -1.21 0.63 14.70
N THR A 117 -2.24 -0.21 14.62
CA THR A 117 -2.66 -0.85 13.36
C THR A 117 -4.16 -0.67 13.17
N ASP A 118 -4.55 -0.29 11.97
CA ASP A 118 -5.96 -0.14 11.56
C ASP A 118 -6.12 -0.57 10.10
N THR A 119 -7.33 -0.98 9.71
CA THR A 119 -7.60 -1.49 8.36
C THR A 119 -8.77 -0.73 7.75
N ILE A 120 -8.61 -0.29 6.50
CA ILE A 120 -9.72 0.24 5.68
C ILE A 120 -9.90 -0.56 4.41
N THR A 121 -11.10 -0.46 3.84
CA THR A 121 -11.39 -0.85 2.46
C THR A 121 -11.63 0.41 1.63
N LEU A 122 -10.89 0.55 0.53
CA LEU A 122 -11.02 1.59 -0.48
C LEU A 122 -11.87 1.05 -1.62
N SER A 123 -13.06 1.63 -1.80
CA SER A 123 -14.02 1.23 -2.84
C SER A 123 -14.18 2.33 -3.88
N VAL A 124 -14.11 1.95 -5.16
CA VAL A 124 -14.36 2.84 -6.30
C VAL A 124 -15.31 2.15 -7.27
N ASP A 125 -16.36 2.84 -7.68
CA ASP A 125 -17.36 2.28 -8.60
C ASP A 125 -16.71 1.76 -9.89
N GLY A 126 -16.92 0.47 -10.17
CA GLY A 126 -16.39 -0.20 -11.37
C GLY A 126 -14.95 -0.69 -11.26
N LEU A 127 -14.34 -0.65 -10.07
CA LEU A 127 -13.04 -1.26 -9.76
C LEU A 127 -13.18 -2.22 -8.57
N ASP A 128 -12.24 -3.15 -8.45
CA ASP A 128 -12.14 -4.04 -7.30
C ASP A 128 -11.73 -3.25 -6.05
N ASP A 129 -12.36 -3.58 -4.93
CA ASP A 129 -12.07 -2.98 -3.63
C ASP A 129 -10.62 -3.29 -3.21
N VAL A 130 -9.94 -2.30 -2.63
CA VAL A 130 -8.57 -2.44 -2.12
C VAL A 130 -8.58 -2.38 -0.60
N SER A 131 -8.12 -3.44 0.06
CA SER A 131 -7.87 -3.39 1.50
C SER A 131 -6.53 -2.73 1.77
N ALA A 132 -6.49 -1.80 2.72
CA ALA A 132 -5.27 -1.14 3.18
C ALA A 132 -5.13 -1.31 4.69
N VAL A 133 -4.11 -2.06 5.12
CA VAL A 133 -3.74 -2.23 6.54
C VAL A 133 -2.67 -1.21 6.87
N PHE A 134 -3.07 -0.18 7.59
CA PHE A 134 -2.23 0.90 8.08
C PHE A 134 -1.55 0.50 9.37
N THR A 135 -0.24 0.71 9.49
CA THR A 135 0.51 0.56 10.74
C THR A 135 1.41 1.77 10.96
N MET A 136 1.32 2.37 12.15
CA MET A 136 2.22 3.43 12.59
C MET A 136 3.10 2.90 13.73
N ALA A 137 4.41 2.91 13.52
CA ALA A 137 5.39 2.50 14.52
C ALA A 137 5.63 3.60 15.57
N PRO A 138 6.25 3.28 16.73
CA PRO A 138 6.51 4.27 17.78
C PRO A 138 7.39 5.45 17.37
N ASN A 139 8.17 5.29 16.30
CA ASN A 139 8.99 6.34 15.70
C ASN A 139 8.28 7.07 14.55
N TYR A 140 6.95 6.96 14.45
CA TYR A 140 6.12 7.56 13.40
C TYR A 140 6.38 7.06 11.98
N ASP A 141 7.17 6.00 11.81
CA ASP A 141 7.25 5.31 10.53
C ASP A 141 5.91 4.66 10.21
N ILE A 142 5.49 4.79 8.96
CA ILE A 142 4.23 4.25 8.48
C ILE A 142 4.52 3.09 7.53
N THR A 143 3.83 1.98 7.75
CA THR A 143 3.77 0.86 6.82
C THR A 143 2.32 0.62 6.44
N ILE A 144 2.01 0.65 5.15
CA ILE A 144 0.68 0.33 4.63
C ILE A 144 0.80 -0.86 3.70
N VAL A 145 0.09 -1.92 4.04
CA VAL A 145 -0.08 -3.09 3.21
C VAL A 145 -1.35 -2.92 2.40
N LEU A 146 -1.26 -3.00 1.07
CA LEU A 146 -2.40 -2.93 0.18
C LEU A 146 -2.56 -4.22 -0.60
N HIS A 147 -3.79 -4.72 -0.74
CA HIS A 147 -4.13 -5.87 -1.59
C HIS A 147 -5.59 -5.78 -2.04
N LEU A 148 -6.00 -6.59 -3.02
CA LEU A 148 -7.40 -6.67 -3.40
C LEU A 148 -8.21 -7.31 -2.26
N ALA A 149 -9.39 -6.76 -1.96
CA ALA A 149 -10.22 -7.21 -0.84
C ALA A 149 -10.78 -8.63 -1.04
N ASP A 150 -10.90 -9.07 -2.29
CA ASP A 150 -11.41 -10.39 -2.68
C ASP A 150 -10.33 -11.50 -2.68
N GLY A 151 -9.05 -11.13 -2.67
CA GLY A 151 -7.91 -12.06 -2.53
C GLY A 151 -7.81 -13.13 -3.63
N GLY A 152 -8.27 -12.83 -4.84
CA GLY A 152 -8.27 -13.76 -5.98
C GLY A 152 -6.88 -14.19 -6.47
N ASP A 153 -6.82 -15.09 -7.45
CA ASP A 153 -5.56 -15.59 -8.07
C ASP A 153 -4.72 -14.47 -8.73
N SER A 154 -5.35 -13.32 -9.00
CA SER A 154 -4.73 -12.08 -9.49
C SER A 154 -4.34 -11.09 -8.39
N ASP A 155 -4.46 -11.44 -7.10
CA ASP A 155 -4.17 -10.54 -5.99
C ASP A 155 -2.72 -10.05 -6.04
N CYS A 156 -2.56 -8.75 -5.84
CA CYS A 156 -1.28 -8.09 -5.84
C CYS A 156 -1.12 -7.35 -4.52
N ARG A 157 -0.29 -7.90 -3.64
CA ARG A 157 0.07 -7.26 -2.38
C ARG A 157 1.22 -6.29 -2.58
N LEU A 158 0.98 -5.02 -2.27
CA LEU A 158 1.97 -3.95 -2.23
C LEU A 158 2.21 -3.49 -0.81
N VAL A 159 3.43 -3.06 -0.52
CA VAL A 159 3.84 -2.48 0.76
C VAL A 159 4.34 -1.08 0.50
N LEU A 160 3.61 -0.09 1.01
CA LEU A 160 4.01 1.31 1.06
C LEU A 160 4.69 1.58 2.40
N THR A 161 5.94 2.01 2.38
CA THR A 161 6.69 2.42 3.57
C THR A 161 6.97 3.90 3.49
N LEU A 162 6.67 4.65 4.55
CA LEU A 162 7.06 6.05 4.70
C LEU A 162 7.82 6.22 6.01
N ARG A 163 9.01 6.82 5.96
CA ARG A 163 9.81 7.12 7.17
C ARG A 163 9.55 8.53 7.66
N GLU A 164 9.49 8.68 8.98
CA GLU A 164 9.42 10.00 9.61
C GLU A 164 10.64 10.84 9.15
N ASN A 165 10.36 12.06 8.70
CA ASN A 165 11.37 13.06 8.46
C ASN A 165 11.72 13.77 9.79
N LYS A 166 12.76 13.26 10.45
CA LYS A 166 13.28 13.84 11.70
C LYS A 166 13.94 15.19 11.45
N ALA A 167 13.16 16.25 11.58
CA ALA A 167 13.68 17.61 11.66
C ALA A 167 14.05 17.94 13.12
N ASP A 168 15.17 18.63 13.32
CA ASP A 168 15.49 19.18 14.63
C ASP A 168 14.40 20.16 15.08
N PRO A 169 13.96 20.11 16.33
CA PRO A 169 12.96 21.03 16.83
C PRO A 169 13.51 22.46 16.79
N THR A 170 12.67 23.41 16.39
CA THR A 170 13.05 24.83 16.46
C THR A 170 12.82 25.32 17.89
N VAL A 171 13.86 25.85 18.52
CA VAL A 171 13.81 26.36 19.90
C VAL A 171 14.11 27.85 19.91
N SER A 172 13.28 28.61 20.62
CA SER A 172 13.55 30.02 20.91
C SER A 172 13.38 30.27 22.41
N THR A 173 14.30 31.02 23.00
CA THR A 173 14.24 31.41 24.41
C THR A 173 14.26 32.91 24.52
N VAL A 174 13.27 33.46 25.21
CA VAL A 174 13.19 34.87 25.57
C VAL A 174 13.44 34.98 27.06
N SER A 175 14.51 35.68 27.43
CA SER A 175 14.88 35.94 28.81
C SER A 175 14.41 37.31 29.24
N GLY A 176 13.79 37.38 30.43
CA GLY A 176 13.24 38.62 30.98
C GLY A 176 11.90 39.04 30.36
N GLY A 177 11.08 39.71 31.16
CA GLY A 177 9.76 40.20 30.74
C GLY A 177 8.83 40.60 31.90
N SER A 178 9.01 40.01 33.08
CA SER A 178 8.32 40.40 34.32
C SER A 178 9.17 40.10 35.55
N LEU A 179 8.79 40.59 36.74
CA LEU A 179 9.55 40.38 37.99
C LEU A 179 9.68 38.90 38.39
N TRP A 180 8.75 38.06 37.94
CA TRP A 180 8.61 36.66 38.38
C TRP A 180 8.98 35.64 37.31
N VAL A 181 9.05 36.03 36.04
CA VAL A 181 9.41 35.15 34.91
C VAL A 181 10.87 35.34 34.56
N ARG A 182 11.64 34.24 34.60
CA ARG A 182 13.05 34.21 34.23
C ARG A 182 13.18 34.06 32.71
N ASP A 183 12.62 32.97 32.17
CA ASP A 183 12.76 32.59 30.77
C ASP A 183 11.46 32.00 30.23
N VAL A 184 11.14 32.30 28.98
CA VAL A 184 10.10 31.61 28.21
C VAL A 184 10.78 30.91 27.05
N THR A 185 10.69 29.58 27.02
CA THR A 185 11.24 28.74 25.94
C THR A 185 10.10 28.16 25.12
N THR A 186 10.07 28.47 23.83
CA THR A 186 9.13 27.90 22.87
C THR A 186 9.86 26.86 22.02
N THR A 187 9.36 25.62 22.05
CA THR A 187 9.86 24.50 21.26
C THR A 187 8.80 24.09 20.25
N THR A 188 9.15 24.14 18.96
CA THR A 188 8.29 23.68 17.86
C THR A 188 8.82 22.36 17.34
N THR A 189 7.99 21.31 17.42
CA THR A 189 8.28 19.97 16.89
C THR A 189 7.38 19.69 15.69
N THR A 190 7.95 19.14 14.62
CA THR A 190 7.20 18.78 13.41
C THR A 190 7.38 17.30 13.12
N ILE A 191 6.26 16.59 12.97
CA ILE A 191 6.23 15.21 12.47
C ILE A 191 5.72 15.27 11.03
N SER A 192 6.53 14.81 10.08
CA SER A 192 6.22 14.79 8.65
C SER A 192 6.91 13.61 7.98
N TRP A 193 6.60 13.32 6.72
CA TRP A 193 7.22 12.24 5.95
C TRP A 193 7.85 12.80 4.68
N SER A 194 9.03 12.27 4.30
CA SER A 194 9.76 12.74 3.11
C SER A 194 9.55 11.79 1.92
N PRO A 195 9.40 12.32 0.69
CA PRO A 195 9.37 11.49 -0.53
C PRO A 195 10.66 10.67 -0.71
N ASP A 196 11.81 11.14 -0.22
CA ASP A 196 13.10 10.47 -0.39
C ASP A 196 13.17 9.11 0.33
N ASN A 197 12.35 8.95 1.38
CA ASN A 197 12.26 7.75 2.18
C ASN A 197 10.91 7.03 2.03
N ALA A 198 10.16 7.34 0.97
CA ALA A 198 8.89 6.70 0.64
C ALA A 198 9.10 5.62 -0.43
N THR A 199 8.80 4.36 -0.12
CA THR A 199 8.93 3.24 -1.06
C THR A 199 7.60 2.54 -1.26
N ILE A 200 7.35 2.06 -2.48
CA ILE A 200 6.23 1.17 -2.82
C ILE A 200 6.84 -0.08 -3.45
N GLU A 201 6.76 -1.19 -2.73
CA GLU A 201 7.37 -2.45 -3.14
C GLU A 201 6.30 -3.55 -3.20
N LYS A 202 6.55 -4.58 -4.01
CA LYS A 202 5.70 -5.78 -3.98
C LYS A 202 6.03 -6.56 -2.71
N GLU A 203 5.01 -7.09 -2.03
CA GLU A 203 5.20 -8.07 -0.96
C GLU A 203 6.11 -9.20 -1.46
N ALA A 204 7.25 -9.39 -0.80
CA ALA A 204 8.05 -10.58 -1.04
C ALA A 204 7.21 -11.79 -0.60
N VAL A 205 6.81 -12.63 -1.55
CA VAL A 205 6.20 -13.92 -1.24
C VAL A 205 7.26 -14.75 -0.52
N VAL A 206 7.20 -14.78 0.81
CA VAL A 206 7.95 -15.75 1.61
C VAL A 206 7.42 -17.11 1.18
N SER A 207 8.15 -17.74 0.27
CA SER A 207 7.91 -19.11 -0.14
C SER A 207 8.11 -19.95 1.12
N LYS A 208 7.01 -20.33 1.79
CA LYS A 208 7.06 -21.40 2.78
C LYS A 208 7.58 -22.63 2.05
N SER A 209 8.86 -22.92 2.28
CA SER A 209 9.53 -24.16 1.87
C SER A 209 9.07 -25.31 2.75
#